data_AF-A0A2V7TAW4-F1
#
_entry.id   AF-A0A2V7TAW4-F1
#
_cell.length_a   1.000
_cell.length_b   1.000
_cell.length_c   1.000
_cell.angle_alpha   90.00
_cell.angle_beta   90.00
_cell.angle_gamma   90.00
#
_symmetry.space_group_name_H-M   'P 1'
#
loop_
_entity.id
_entity.type
_entity.pdbx_description
1 polymer ?
#
loop_
_entity_poly.entity_id
_entity_poly.type
_entity_poly.pdbx_seq_one_letter_code
_entity_poly.pdbx_strand_id
1 'polypeptide(L)' 'MTITVNLPSVLAADVATRYPGLAPRLRDKDGKPYPFVNFYLNDEDVRFRGGFAAPVRDGDEVTVIPAIAGG' A
#
# COMPACT_ATOMS: atom_id res chain seq x y z
N MET A 1 10.18 8.58 -4.27
CA MET A 1 10.74 7.33 -3.72
C MET A 1 9.74 6.24 -4.05
N THR A 2 10.06 5.40 -5.04
CA THR A 2 9.23 4.27 -5.44
C THR A 2 9.72 3.05 -4.67
N ILE A 3 8.82 2.35 -3.98
CA ILE A 3 9.12 1.08 -3.32
C ILE A 3 8.35 0.01 -4.09
N THR A 4 9.06 -0.85 -4.81
CA THR A 4 8.50 -2.01 -5.52
C THR A 4 8.51 -3.21 -4.58
N VAL A 5 7.36 -3.84 -4.36
CA VAL A 5 7.21 -5.01 -3.48
C VAL A 5 6.46 -6.12 -4.21
N ASN A 6 6.96 -7.35 -4.11
CA ASN A 6 6.40 -8.58 -4.70
C ASN A 6 5.70 -9.38 -3.57
N LEU A 7 4.38 -9.62 -3.66
CA LEU A 7 3.54 -9.97 -2.49
C LEU A 7 2.60 -11.18 -2.69
N PRO A 8 2.51 -12.09 -1.70
CA PRO A 8 1.41 -13.03 -1.55
C PRO A 8 0.42 -12.58 -0.45
N SER A 9 -0.66 -11.88 -0.82
CA SER A 9 -1.86 -11.53 -0.01
C SER A 9 -1.75 -10.44 1.08
N VAL A 10 -2.81 -9.61 1.12
CA VAL A 10 -3.11 -8.49 2.05
C VAL A 10 -2.02 -7.41 2.11
N LEU A 11 -2.10 -6.49 1.15
CA LEU A 11 -1.24 -5.31 0.96
C LEU A 11 -0.75 -4.66 2.25
N ALA A 12 -1.67 -4.39 3.19
CA ALA A 12 -1.39 -3.64 4.39
C ALA A 12 -0.62 -4.43 5.46
N ALA A 13 -0.93 -5.71 5.61
CA ALA A 13 -0.28 -6.57 6.59
C ALA A 13 1.15 -6.87 6.14
N ASP A 14 1.34 -7.17 4.87
CA ASP A 14 2.64 -7.50 4.31
C ASP A 14 3.60 -6.31 4.25
N VAL A 15 3.12 -5.14 3.82
CA VAL A 15 3.94 -3.92 3.82
C VAL A 15 4.37 -3.56 5.25
N ALA A 16 3.52 -3.78 6.25
CA ALA A 16 3.89 -3.53 7.64
C ALA A 16 4.87 -4.55 8.21
N THR A 17 4.78 -5.82 7.81
CA THR A 17 5.74 -6.86 8.19
C THR A 17 7.13 -6.57 7.61
N ARG A 18 7.20 -6.18 6.33
CA ARG A 18 8.47 -5.89 5.65
C ARG A 18 9.07 -4.53 6.01
N TYR A 19 8.21 -3.54 6.30
CA TYR A 19 8.63 -2.18 6.63
C TYR A 19 7.95 -1.68 7.92
N PRO A 20 8.37 -2.19 9.10
CA PRO A 20 7.73 -1.86 10.38
C PRO A 20 7.78 -0.38 10.73
N GLY A 21 8.80 0.36 10.27
CA GLY A 21 8.88 1.82 10.44
C GLY A 21 7.94 2.63 9.54
N LEU A 22 7.46 2.04 8.44
CA LEU A 22 6.47 2.63 7.53
C LEU A 22 5.04 2.27 7.94
N ALA A 23 4.82 1.13 8.58
CA ALA A 23 3.48 0.68 9.00
C ALA A 23 2.62 1.76 9.69
N PRO A 24 3.13 2.52 10.68
CA PRO A 24 2.36 3.55 11.38
C PRO A 24 2.12 4.81 10.53
N ARG A 25 2.78 4.92 9.36
CA ARG A 25 2.64 6.03 8.42
C ARG A 25 1.69 5.70 7.26
N LEU A 26 1.31 4.43 7.10
CA LEU A 26 0.51 3.94 5.99
C LEU A 26 -0.96 3.71 6.35
N ARG A 27 -1.21 3.36 7.62
CA ARG A 27 -2.55 3.00 8.11
C ARG A 27 -2.80 3.50 9.52
N ASP A 28 -4.07 3.76 9.83
CA ASP A 28 -4.52 4.10 11.18
C ASP A 28 -4.52 2.87 12.11
N LYS A 29 -4.87 3.11 13.37
CA LYS A 29 -4.98 2.07 14.41
C LYS A 29 -6.02 0.99 14.10
N ASP A 30 -6.99 1.28 13.24
CA ASP A 30 -8.07 0.38 12.85
C ASP A 30 -7.71 -0.39 11.55
N GLY A 31 -6.47 -0.21 11.05
CA GLY A 31 -5.92 -0.91 9.89
C GLY A 31 -6.29 -0.28 8.55
N LYS A 32 -6.95 0.89 8.54
CA LYS A 32 -7.38 1.57 7.30
C LYS A 32 -6.25 2.45 6.75
N PRO A 33 -6.10 2.56 5.42
CA PRO A 33 -5.11 3.46 4.82
C PRO A 33 -5.34 4.91 5.25
N TYR A 34 -4.25 5.64 5.48
CA TYR A 34 -4.35 7.09 5.57
C TYR A 34 -4.76 7.67 4.21
N PRO A 35 -5.66 8.67 4.17
CA PRO A 35 -6.12 9.27 2.92
C PRO A 35 -4.98 9.93 2.13
N PHE A 36 -3.88 10.29 2.80
CA PHE A 36 -2.69 10.89 2.22
C PHE A 36 -1.66 9.86 1.76
N VAL A 37 -2.03 8.59 1.57
CA VAL A 37 -1.17 7.58 0.98
C VAL A 37 -1.93 6.90 -0.14
N ASN A 38 -1.38 6.95 -1.35
CA ASN A 38 -1.93 6.27 -2.50
C ASN A 38 -1.22 4.93 -2.70
N PHE A 39 -1.98 3.92 -3.04
CA PHE A 39 -1.49 2.58 -3.30
C PHE A 39 -1.91 2.19 -4.70
N TYR A 40 -0.97 1.68 -5.49
CA TYR A 40 -1.19 1.19 -6.83
C TYR A 40 -0.78 -0.28 -6.90
N LEU A 41 -1.57 -1.08 -7.59
CA LEU A 41 -1.29 -2.49 -7.89
C LEU A 41 -1.18 -2.61 -9.41
N ASN A 42 0.00 -2.93 -9.92
CA ASN A 42 0.32 -2.95 -11.35
C ASN A 42 -0.16 -1.65 -12.05
N ASP A 43 0.28 -0.51 -11.51
CA ASP A 43 -0.05 0.85 -11.96
C ASP A 43 -1.52 1.29 -11.84
N GLU A 44 -2.40 0.47 -11.28
CA GLU A 44 -3.81 0.84 -11.05
C GLU A 44 -4.08 1.18 -9.58
N ASP A 45 -4.78 2.29 -9.32
CA ASP A 45 -5.13 2.69 -7.94
C ASP A 45 -6.04 1.63 -7.31
N VAL A 46 -5.58 1.07 -6.18
CA VAL A 46 -6.26 -0.04 -5.49
C VAL A 46 -7.67 0.33 -5.03
N ARG A 47 -7.99 1.62 -4.87
CA ARG A 47 -9.34 2.09 -4.53
C ARG A 47 -10.40 1.61 -5.52
N PHE A 48 -10.03 1.45 -6.78
CA PHE A 48 -10.94 0.94 -7.82
C PHE A 48 -10.94 -0.60 -7.92
N ARG A 49 -10.03 -1.29 -7.21
CA ARG A 49 -9.87 -2.75 -7.21
C ARG A 49 -10.31 -3.44 -5.91
N GLY A 50 -11.08 -2.77 -5.06
CA GLY A 50 -11.51 -3.29 -3.75
C GLY A 50 -10.66 -2.81 -2.57
N GLY A 51 -9.83 -1.80 -2.78
CA GLY A 51 -9.02 -1.14 -1.75
C GLY A 51 -7.97 -2.07 -1.16
N PHE A 52 -7.84 -2.07 0.16
CA PHE A 52 -6.89 -2.93 0.88
C PHE A 52 -7.25 -4.42 0.86
N ALA A 53 -8.47 -4.76 0.43
CA ALA A 53 -8.90 -6.13 0.19
C ALA A 53 -8.65 -6.59 -1.25
N ALA A 54 -8.05 -5.74 -2.10
CA ALA A 54 -7.72 -6.12 -3.47
C ALA A 54 -6.85 -7.40 -3.46
N PRO A 55 -7.23 -8.44 -4.21
CA PRO A 55 -6.43 -9.65 -4.30
C PRO A 55 -5.10 -9.32 -4.97
N VAL A 56 -4.01 -9.83 -4.40
CA VAL A 56 -2.65 -9.68 -4.93
C VAL A 56 -2.11 -11.07 -5.22
N ARG A 57 -1.45 -11.21 -6.36
CA ARG A 57 -0.84 -12.46 -6.83
C ARG A 57 0.67 -12.33 -6.84
N ASP A 58 1.32 -13.48 -6.81
CA ASP A 58 2.77 -13.55 -6.98
C ASP A 58 3.15 -12.96 -8.34
N GLY A 59 4.13 -12.06 -8.35
CA GLY A 59 4.52 -11.29 -9.53
C GLY A 59 3.84 -9.92 -9.68
N ASP A 60 2.82 -9.61 -8.88
CA ASP A 60 2.23 -8.27 -8.87
C ASP A 60 3.16 -7.25 -8.20
N GLU A 61 3.18 -6.05 -8.77
CA GLU A 61 3.91 -4.91 -8.23
C GLU A 61 2.98 -3.97 -7.47
N VAL A 62 3.39 -3.61 -6.26
CA VAL A 62 2.70 -2.61 -5.46
C VAL A 62 3.55 -1.37 -5.34
N THR A 63 3.00 -0.23 -5.76
CA THR A 63 3.61 1.08 -5.59
C THR A 63 2.89 1.86 -4.49
N VAL A 64 3.65 2.33 -3.50
CA VAL A 64 3.16 3.19 -2.43
C VAL A 64 3.67 4.61 -2.63
N ILE A 65 2.76 5.55 -2.83
CA ILE A 65 3.08 6.97 -3.01
C ILE A 65 2.54 7.74 -1.80
N PRO A 66 3.40 8.22 -0.89
CA PRO A 66 2.97 9.17 0.12
C PRO A 66 2.55 10.45 -0.60
N ALA A 67 1.37 10.98 -0.26
CA ALA A 67 0.96 12.30 -0.69
C ALA A 67 1.85 13.31 0.03
N ILE A 68 2.91 13.72 -0.66
CA ILE A 68 3.63 14.93 -0.27
C ILE A 68 2.66 16.06 -0.60
N ALA A 69 2.00 16.61 0.43
CA ALA A 69 1.51 17.97 0.34
C ALA A 69 2.75 18.81 0.06
N GLY A 70 2.92 19.25 -1.19
CA GLY A 70 3.97 20.18 -1.55
C GLY A 70 3.87 21.39 -0.61
N GLY A 71 4.98 21.72 0.04
CA GLY A 71 5.15 23.04 0.62
C GLY A 71 5.27 24.10 -0.45
#